data_AF-Q9UAD5-F1
#
_entry.id   AF-Q9UAD5-F1
#
_cell.length_a   1.000
_cell.length_b   1.000
_cell.length_c   1.000
_cell.angle_alpha   90.00
_cell.angle_beta   90.00
_cell.angle_gamma   90.00
#
_symmetry.space_group_name_H-M   'P 1'
#
loop_
_entity.id
_entity.type
_entity.pdbx_description
1 polymer ?
#
loop_
_entity_poly.entity_id
_entity_poly.type
_entity_poly.pdbx_seq_one_letter_code
_entity_poly.pdbx_strand_id
1 'polypeptide(L)'
;VISLLERFYDALDGSVEVDGNDLREMNPTHLRAHIALVSQEPILFDRSIRDNILYGLPPGSVSEAEVHEVAQRANIHKFVMELPEGYNTRAGEKGVQLSG
;
A
#
# COMPACT_ATOMS: atom_id res chain seq x y z
N VAL A 1 -18.58 -2.75 -4.25
CA VAL A 1 -17.81 -3.90 -4.80
C VAL A 1 -16.46 -4.03 -4.11
N ILE A 2 -15.56 -3.04 -4.16
CA ILE A 2 -14.22 -3.11 -3.55
C ILE A 2 -14.26 -3.55 -2.07
N SER A 3 -15.13 -2.96 -1.25
CA SER A 3 -15.23 -3.31 0.18
C SER A 3 -15.69 -4.75 0.46
N LEU A 4 -16.36 -5.41 -0.49
CA LEU A 4 -16.68 -6.85 -0.39
C LEU A 4 -15.46 -7.71 -0.75
N LEU A 5 -14.72 -7.32 -1.78
CA LEU A 5 -13.48 -8.00 -2.20
C LEU A 5 -12.39 -7.92 -1.12
N GLU A 6 -12.25 -6.75 -0.47
CA GLU A 6 -11.35 -6.53 0.67
C GLU A 6 -11.84 -7.17 1.99
N ARG A 7 -12.97 -7.89 1.95
CA ARG A 7 -13.56 -8.53 3.13
C ARG A 7 -13.86 -7.59 4.29
N PHE A 8 -14.19 -6.33 4.00
CA PHE A 8 -14.70 -5.40 5.02
C PHE A 8 -16.17 -5.66 5.33
N TYR A 9 -16.90 -6.26 4.38
CA TYR A 9 -18.28 -6.69 4.54
C TYR A 9 -18.50 -8.04 3.87
N ASP A 10 -19.57 -8.71 4.31
CA ASP A 10 -20.07 -9.93 3.69
C ASP A 10 -21.25 -9.63 2.76
N ALA A 11 -21.37 -10.42 1.69
CA ALA A 11 -22.56 -10.41 0.86
C ALA A 11 -23.74 -11.02 1.65
N LEU A 12 -24.90 -10.36 1.62
CA LEU A 12 -26.12 -10.85 2.27
C LEU A 12 -26.75 -12.02 1.51
N ASP A 13 -26.62 -12.02 0.19
CA ASP A 13 -27.06 -13.09 -0.70
C ASP A 13 -26.02 -13.28 -1.82
N GLY A 14 -25.92 -14.49 -2.35
CA GLY A 14 -24.89 -14.92 -3.29
C GLY A 14 -23.51 -15.17 -2.66
N SER A 15 -22.48 -15.17 -3.51
CA SER A 15 -21.08 -15.37 -3.13
C SER A 15 -20.17 -14.34 -3.82
N VAL A 16 -19.04 -14.05 -3.17
CA VAL A 16 -17.91 -13.36 -3.79
C VAL A 16 -16.75 -14.35 -3.72
N GLU A 17 -16.18 -14.68 -4.87
CA GLU A 17 -15.20 -15.75 -4.99
C GLU A 17 -13.90 -15.25 -5.61
N VAL A 18 -12.78 -15.76 -5.11
CA VAL A 18 -11.46 -15.63 -5.73
C VAL A 18 -10.95 -17.05 -5.99
N ASP A 19 -10.59 -17.33 -7.25
CA ASP A 19 -10.19 -18.66 -7.72
C ASP A 19 -11.20 -19.78 -7.37
N GLY A 20 -12.50 -19.43 -7.40
CA GLY A 20 -13.60 -20.36 -7.10
C GLY A 20 -13.79 -20.67 -5.60
N ASN A 21 -13.08 -19.98 -4.71
CA ASN A 21 -13.26 -20.10 -3.26
C ASN A 21 -14.03 -18.90 -2.75
N ASP A 22 -15.09 -19.14 -1.97
CA ASP A 22 -15.84 -18.05 -1.35
C ASP A 22 -14.93 -17.33 -0.35
N LEU A 23 -14.89 -16.01 -0.44
CA LEU A 23 -14.10 -15.20 0.46
C LEU A 23 -14.45 -15.45 1.94
N ARG A 24 -15.68 -15.89 2.26
CA ARG A 24 -16.13 -16.30 3.62
C ARG A 24 -15.34 -17.42 4.24
N GLU A 25 -14.73 -18.26 3.41
CA GLU A 25 -13.96 -19.41 3.86
C GLU A 25 -12.46 -19.09 3.97
N MET A 26 -12.04 -17.92 3.46
CA MET A 26 -10.65 -17.50 3.43
C MET A 26 -10.26 -16.71 4.68
N ASN A 27 -9.01 -16.84 5.11
CA ASN A 27 -8.45 -16.00 6.15
C ASN A 27 -8.30 -14.54 5.63
N PRO A 28 -8.93 -13.53 6.26
CA PRO A 28 -8.89 -12.15 5.74
C PRO A 28 -7.47 -11.55 5.68
N THR A 29 -6.59 -11.90 6.61
CA THR A 29 -5.21 -11.42 6.63
C THR A 29 -4.42 -11.99 5.44
N HIS A 30 -4.58 -13.27 5.17
CA HIS A 30 -3.93 -13.92 4.03
C HIS A 30 -4.46 -13.39 2.69
N LEU A 31 -5.78 -13.21 2.57
CA LEU A 31 -6.41 -12.62 1.39
C LEU A 31 -5.84 -11.23 1.10
N ARG A 32 -5.84 -10.34 2.09
CA ARG A 32 -5.37 -8.95 1.93
C ARG A 32 -3.88 -8.84 1.66
N ALA A 33 -3.07 -9.82 2.05
CA ALA A 33 -1.65 -9.85 1.70
C ALA A 33 -1.40 -9.99 0.18
N HIS A 34 -2.42 -10.42 -0.59
CA HIS A 34 -2.36 -10.57 -2.04
C HIS A 34 -3.10 -9.45 -2.79
N ILE A 35 -3.61 -8.44 -2.09
CA ILE A 35 -4.35 -7.34 -2.69
C ILE A 35 -3.68 -6.01 -2.35
N ALA A 36 -3.57 -5.14 -3.34
CA ALA A 36 -3.14 -3.75 -3.15
C ALA A 36 -4.28 -2.82 -3.55
N LEU A 37 -4.63 -1.88 -2.68
CA LEU A 37 -5.70 -0.90 -2.90
C LEU A 37 -5.09 0.50 -3.05
N VAL A 38 -5.47 1.19 -4.13
CA VAL A 38 -5.17 2.61 -4.34
C VAL A 38 -6.47 3.41 -4.24
N SER A 39 -6.60 4.24 -3.21
CA SER A 39 -7.75 5.12 -3.02
C SER A 39 -7.60 6.43 -3.81
N GLN A 40 -8.72 7.11 -4.07
CA GLN A 40 -8.71 8.44 -4.72
C GLN A 40 -7.94 9.47 -3.89
N GLU A 41 -8.12 9.43 -2.57
CA GLU A 41 -7.35 10.20 -1.61
C GLU A 41 -6.45 9.22 -0.82
N PRO A 42 -5.21 8.97 -1.28
CA PRO A 42 -4.28 8.11 -0.56
C PRO A 42 -3.82 8.79 0.74
N ILE A 43 -3.74 8.02 1.82
CA ILE A 43 -3.30 8.52 3.12
C ILE A 43 -1.89 8.00 3.37
N LEU A 44 -0.97 8.92 3.65
CA LEU A 44 0.35 8.60 4.17
C LEU A 44 0.39 8.80 5.68
N PHE A 45 1.20 7.97 6.35
CA PHE A 45 1.50 8.13 7.76
C PHE A 45 2.61 9.16 7.94
N ASP A 46 2.62 9.85 9.10
CA ASP A 46 3.71 10.74 9.50
C ASP A 46 4.99 9.94 9.84
N ARG A 47 5.64 9.46 8.77
CA ARG A 47 6.88 8.68 8.74
C ARG A 47 7.68 9.10 7.50
N SER A 48 8.87 8.53 7.34
CA SER A 48 9.65 8.75 6.12
C SER A 48 8.91 8.22 4.88
N ILE A 49 9.26 8.73 3.70
CA ILE A 49 8.77 8.19 2.42
C ILE A 49 9.11 6.69 2.31
N ARG A 50 10.32 6.31 2.72
CA ARG A 50 10.76 4.92 2.79
C ARG A 50 9.82 4.04 3.62
N ASP A 51 9.49 4.49 4.82
CA ASP A 51 8.64 3.72 5.74
C ASP A 51 7.19 3.63 5.27
N ASN A 52 6.72 4.61 4.50
CA ASN A 52 5.41 4.54 3.85
C ASN A 52 5.40 3.53 2.69
N ILE A 53 6.46 3.47 1.87
CA ILE A 53 6.60 2.46 0.79
C ILE A 53 6.64 1.05 1.36
N LEU A 54 7.38 0.86 2.46
CA LEU A 54 7.54 -0.45 3.12
C LEU A 54 6.42 -0.79 4.10
N TYR A 55 5.40 0.06 4.20
CA TYR A 55 4.34 -0.12 5.18
C TYR A 55 3.59 -1.43 4.96
N GLY A 56 3.46 -2.23 6.03
CA GLY A 56 2.81 -3.56 5.96
C GLY A 56 3.76 -4.73 5.67
N LEU A 57 5.04 -4.46 5.37
CA LEU A 57 6.04 -5.51 5.17
C LEU A 57 6.86 -5.77 6.45
N PRO A 58 7.37 -7.02 6.65
CA PRO A 58 8.27 -7.31 7.76
C PRO A 58 9.55 -6.47 7.70
N PRO A 59 10.08 -5.98 8.84
CA PRO A 59 11.34 -5.23 8.85
C PRO A 59 12.49 -6.03 8.23
N GLY A 60 13.25 -5.40 7.33
CA GLY A 60 14.40 -6.02 6.68
C GLY A 60 14.06 -7.02 5.57
N SER A 61 12.78 -7.17 5.19
CA SER A 61 12.37 -8.06 4.09
C SER A 61 12.69 -7.52 2.69
N VAL A 62 12.97 -6.21 2.58
CA VAL A 62 13.22 -5.52 1.31
C VAL A 62 14.50 -4.69 1.43
N SER A 63 15.33 -4.76 0.39
CA SER A 63 16.57 -4.00 0.27
C SER A 63 16.34 -2.56 -0.21
N GLU A 64 17.30 -1.67 0.03
CA GLU A 64 17.24 -0.29 -0.48
C GLU A 64 17.19 -0.24 -2.02
N ALA A 65 17.85 -1.19 -2.69
CA ALA A 65 17.82 -1.28 -4.15
C ALA A 65 16.40 -1.55 -4.67
N GLU A 66 15.67 -2.46 -4.03
CA GLU A 66 14.28 -2.77 -4.38
C GLU A 66 13.36 -1.57 -4.10
N VAL A 67 13.56 -0.84 -2.99
CA VAL A 67 12.82 0.40 -2.71
C VAL A 67 13.02 1.43 -3.83
N HIS A 68 14.26 1.60 -4.30
CA HIS A 68 14.55 2.51 -5.42
C HIS A 68 13.91 2.02 -6.72
N GLU A 69 13.97 0.72 -7.00
CA GLU A 69 13.37 0.12 -8.20
C GLU A 69 11.86 0.36 -8.24
N VAL A 70 11.12 0.05 -7.17
CA VAL A 70 9.66 0.24 -7.15
C VAL A 70 9.28 1.71 -7.26
N ALA A 71 10.06 2.61 -6.67
CA ALA A 71 9.86 4.05 -6.78
C ALA A 71 10.15 4.58 -8.21
N GLN A 72 11.09 3.98 -8.94
CA GLN A 72 11.31 4.28 -10.35
C GLN A 72 10.13 3.81 -11.21
N ARG A 73 9.64 2.59 -10.95
CA ARG A 73 8.45 2.03 -11.63
C ARG A 73 7.19 2.84 -11.36
N ALA A 74 7.06 3.40 -10.16
CA ALA A 74 5.98 4.31 -9.77
C ALA A 74 6.20 5.77 -10.22
N ASN A 75 7.30 6.07 -10.93
CA ASN A 75 7.66 7.40 -11.42
C ASN A 75 7.83 8.49 -10.34
N ILE A 76 8.19 8.10 -9.11
CA ILE A 76 8.41 9.04 -7.99
C ILE A 76 9.89 9.18 -7.63
N HIS A 77 10.76 8.28 -8.08
CA HIS A 77 12.16 8.23 -7.64
C HIS A 77 12.92 9.56 -7.84
N LYS A 78 12.79 10.19 -9.02
CA LYS A 78 13.48 11.46 -9.30
C LYS A 78 13.06 12.56 -8.34
N PHE A 79 11.75 12.71 -8.15
CA PHE A 79 11.18 13.67 -7.20
C PHE A 79 11.68 13.41 -5.77
N VAL A 80 11.65 12.15 -5.32
CA VAL A 80 12.14 11.80 -3.97
C VAL A 80 13.61 12.16 -3.81
N MET A 81 14.45 11.90 -4.81
CA MET A 81 15.88 12.21 -4.78
C MET A 81 16.21 13.71 -4.84
N GLU A 82 15.29 14.55 -5.30
CA GLU A 82 15.43 16.01 -5.30
C GLU A 82 15.13 16.63 -3.92
N LEU A 83 14.49 15.88 -3.02
CA LEU A 83 14.24 16.33 -1.65
C LEU A 83 15.55 16.34 -0.82
N PRO A 84 15.74 17.30 0.11
CA PRO A 84 16.97 17.41 0.90
C PRO A 84 17.36 16.14 1.67
N GLU A 85 16.38 15.36 2.13
CA GLU A 85 16.59 14.12 2.89
C GLU A 85 16.28 12.86 2.07
N GLY A 86 15.99 13.00 0.77
CA GLY A 86 15.66 11.88 -0.10
C GLY A 86 14.49 11.05 0.44
N TYR A 87 14.69 9.73 0.48
CA TYR A 87 13.73 8.77 1.04
C TYR A 87 13.49 8.90 2.55
N ASN A 88 14.40 9.57 3.28
CA ASN A 88 14.24 9.82 4.72
C ASN A 88 13.32 11.01 5.01
N THR A 89 12.98 11.82 4.00
CA THR A 89 12.06 12.95 4.14
C THR A 89 10.75 12.47 4.76
N ARG A 90 10.30 13.15 5.82
CA ARG A 90 8.99 12.87 6.45
C ARG A 90 7.87 13.32 5.53
N ALA A 91 6.86 12.48 5.32
CA ALA A 91 5.69 12.81 4.51
C ALA A 91 4.73 13.80 5.21
N GLY A 92 4.79 13.89 6.54
CA GLY A 92 3.84 14.63 7.36
C GLY A 92 2.47 13.93 7.48
N GLU A 93 1.59 14.45 8.34
CA GLU A 93 0.25 13.90 8.53
C GLU A 93 -0.55 14.00 7.21
N LYS A 94 -1.12 12.88 6.75
CA LYS A 94 -1.85 12.75 5.47
C LYS A 94 -1.05 13.12 4.21
N GLY A 95 0.28 13.16 4.28
CA GLY A 95 1.09 13.48 3.10
C GLY A 95 0.97 14.92 2.63
N VAL A 96 0.48 15.85 3.47
CA VAL A 96 0.22 17.27 3.11
C VAL A 96 1.47 17.99 2.58
N GLN A 97 2.67 17.46 2.84
CA GLN A 97 3.92 18.03 2.36
C GLN A 97 4.34 17.57 0.95
N LEU A 98 3.64 16.57 0.39
CA LEU A 98 3.87 16.06 -0.96
C LEU A 98 2.63 16.39 -1.78
N SER A 99 2.78 17.20 -2.84
CA SER A 99 1.65 17.46 -3.75
C SER A 99 1.22 16.14 -4.40
N GLY A 100 -0.09 15.89 -4.42
CA GLY A 100 -0.68 14.77 -5.18
C GLY A 100 -0.46 14.88 -6.68
#